data_AF-S4RY05-F1
#
_entry.id   AF-S4RY05-F1
#
_cell.length_a   1.000
_cell.length_b   1.000
_cell.length_c   1.000
_cell.angle_alpha   90.00
_cell.angle_beta   90.00
_cell.angle_gamma   90.00
#
_symmetry.space_group_name_H-M   'P 1'
#
loop_
_entity.id
_entity.type
_entity.pdbx_description
1 polymer ?
#
loop_
_entity_poly.entity_id
_entity_poly.type
_entity_poly.pdbx_seq_one_letter_code
_entity_poly.pdbx_strand_id
1 'polypeptide(L)'
;CKCNHHATDCNAQTGKCYCTTKGIKGDQCQLCDIDNRYLGNPLKGTCYYSLLIDYQFTFSLSLEDDKHYTSINFMATPEESNRDLDMFINTSKNVNLNITWSSGSTAGTMMGEEVLIVSKAQIREYKSSFSNEKFDFRGNPNITFYVYVSNFTWPVKIQVCFLWRN
;
A
#
# COMPACT_ATOMS: atom_id res chain seq x y z
N CYS A 1 15.24 5.03 20.00
CA CYS A 1 13.78 5.11 19.80
C CYS A 1 13.19 3.70 19.73
N LYS A 2 11.98 3.46 20.22
CA LYS A 2 11.29 2.15 20.07
C LYS A 2 10.09 2.34 19.14
N CYS A 3 10.30 2.13 17.84
CA CYS A 3 9.34 2.50 16.78
C CYS A 3 8.80 1.30 15.99
N ASN A 4 8.87 0.09 16.54
CA ASN A 4 8.33 -1.13 15.93
C ASN A 4 8.75 -1.37 14.47
N HIS A 5 10.00 -1.02 14.12
CA HIS A 5 10.58 -1.11 12.76
C HIS A 5 9.96 -0.17 11.70
N HIS A 6 9.08 0.74 12.11
CA HIS A 6 8.43 1.72 11.22
C HIS A 6 9.06 3.11 11.30
N ALA A 7 10.14 3.29 12.06
CA ALA A 7 11.01 4.46 12.06
C ALA A 7 12.35 4.14 12.73
N THR A 8 13.38 4.89 12.38
CA THR A 8 14.65 4.94 13.10
C THR A 8 14.76 6.17 14.00
N ASP A 9 14.11 7.26 13.59
CA ASP A 9 14.19 8.56 14.24
C ASP A 9 12.95 8.87 15.08
N CYS A 10 13.17 9.60 16.18
CA CYS A 10 12.11 10.07 17.06
C CYS A 10 12.47 11.45 17.63
N ASN A 11 11.46 12.15 18.13
CA ASN A 11 11.65 13.38 18.87
C ASN A 11 12.50 13.13 20.11
N ALA A 12 13.61 13.87 20.26
CA ALA A 12 14.58 13.67 21.34
C ALA A 12 14.03 13.96 22.75
N GLN A 13 12.98 14.78 22.86
CA GLN A 13 12.39 15.17 24.14
C GLN A 13 11.26 14.23 24.55
N THR A 14 10.34 13.92 23.62
CA THR A 14 9.14 13.13 23.93
C THR A 14 9.31 11.64 23.64
N GLY A 15 10.32 11.26 22.86
CA GLY A 15 10.51 9.89 22.37
C GLY A 15 9.52 9.47 21.27
N LYS A 16 8.63 10.37 20.84
CA LYS A 16 7.63 10.11 19.78
C LYS A 16 8.30 9.84 18.43
N CYS A 17 8.02 8.69 17.85
CA CYS A 17 8.58 8.25 16.58
C CYS A 17 8.09 9.07 15.38
N TYR A 18 8.97 9.25 14.41
CA TYR A 18 8.65 9.81 13.10
C TYR A 18 8.36 8.67 12.10
N CYS A 19 7.14 8.13 12.14
CA CYS A 19 6.77 6.98 11.31
C CYS A 19 6.99 7.24 9.82
N THR A 20 7.61 6.29 9.13
CA THR A 20 8.06 6.48 7.73
C THR A 20 7.07 5.95 6.70
N THR A 21 6.04 5.20 7.12
CA THR A 21 4.97 4.71 6.24
C THR A 21 3.69 5.48 6.50
N LYS A 22 3.11 6.08 5.44
CA LYS A 22 1.84 6.79 5.52
C LYS A 22 0.73 5.84 5.99
N GLY A 23 -0.04 6.29 6.99
CA GLY A 23 -1.11 5.52 7.60
C GLY A 23 -0.71 4.76 8.86
N ILE A 24 0.57 4.74 9.22
CA ILE A 24 1.04 4.27 10.54
C ILE A 24 1.17 5.47 11.48
N LYS A 25 0.56 5.37 12.67
CA LYS A 25 0.54 6.43 13.69
C LYS A 25 0.80 5.89 15.11
N GLY A 26 0.81 6.80 16.08
CA GLY A 26 1.08 6.53 17.49
C GLY A 26 2.55 6.77 17.87
N ASP A 27 2.81 6.95 19.16
CA ASP A 27 4.13 7.36 19.65
C ASP A 27 5.25 6.36 19.34
N GLN A 28 4.90 5.09 19.14
CA GLN A 28 5.81 4.00 18.78
C GLN A 28 5.49 3.42 17.39
N CYS A 29 4.71 4.11 16.56
CA CYS A 29 4.25 3.60 15.25
C CYS A 29 3.48 2.27 15.37
N GLN A 30 2.61 2.16 16.37
CA GLN A 30 1.93 0.93 16.75
C GLN A 30 0.45 0.85 16.31
N LEU A 31 -0.08 1.89 15.67
CA LEU A 31 -1.49 1.97 15.26
C LEU A 31 -1.62 2.26 13.77
N CYS A 32 -2.67 1.76 13.14
CA CYS A 32 -3.11 2.26 11.84
C CYS A 32 -3.98 3.51 11.99
N ASP A 33 -3.95 4.37 10.98
CA ASP A 33 -4.82 5.54 10.88
C ASP A 33 -6.20 5.18 10.33
N ILE A 34 -6.98 4.47 11.15
CA ILE A 34 -8.29 3.93 10.80
C ILE A 34 -9.27 5.04 10.39
N ASP A 35 -9.15 6.22 11.02
CA ASP A 35 -9.96 7.41 10.71
C ASP A 35 -9.79 7.84 9.24
N ASN A 36 -8.61 7.59 8.66
CA ASN A 36 -8.29 7.84 7.26
C ASN A 36 -8.27 6.55 6.40
N ARG A 37 -9.02 5.53 6.81
CA ARG A 37 -9.24 4.25 6.10
C ARG A 37 -7.99 3.39 5.92
N TYR A 38 -6.99 3.56 6.77
CA TYR A 38 -5.85 2.63 6.81
C TYR A 38 -6.19 1.43 7.69
N LEU A 39 -6.07 0.24 7.11
CA LEU A 39 -6.38 -1.05 7.74
C LEU A 39 -5.11 -1.89 7.87
N GLY A 40 -5.11 -2.84 8.81
CA GLY A 40 -3.98 -3.72 9.07
C GLY A 40 -3.50 -3.65 10.52
N ASN A 41 -2.26 -4.06 10.75
CA ASN A 41 -1.66 -4.04 12.08
C ASN A 41 -0.13 -3.86 11.97
N PRO A 42 0.41 -2.67 12.32
CA PRO A 42 1.83 -2.39 12.17
C PRO A 42 2.70 -3.17 13.15
N LEU A 43 2.13 -3.75 14.22
CA LEU A 43 2.86 -4.66 15.12
C LEU A 43 3.08 -6.06 14.52
N LYS A 44 2.32 -6.41 13.48
CA LYS A 44 2.38 -7.72 12.79
C LYS A 44 2.70 -7.58 11.29
N GLY A 45 3.00 -6.38 10.82
CA GLY A 45 3.12 -6.07 9.40
C GLY A 45 3.06 -4.56 9.20
N THR A 46 2.12 -4.10 8.37
CA THR A 46 1.96 -2.69 8.03
C THR A 46 0.48 -2.28 7.97
N CYS A 47 0.24 -1.04 7.58
CA CYS A 47 -1.08 -0.49 7.29
C CYS A 47 -1.23 -0.24 5.79
N TYR A 48 -2.44 -0.47 5.29
CA TYR A 48 -2.80 -0.37 3.88
C TYR A 48 -4.01 0.54 3.73
N TYR A 49 -3.97 1.41 2.74
CA TYR A 49 -5.17 2.11 2.30
C TYR A 49 -5.96 1.22 1.35
N SER A 50 -7.25 1.01 1.62
CA SER A 50 -8.12 0.20 0.77
C SER A 50 -8.55 0.99 -0.47
N LEU A 51 -8.11 0.56 -1.65
CA LEU A 51 -8.53 1.12 -2.93
C LEU A 51 -9.83 0.47 -3.38
N LEU A 52 -10.73 1.29 -3.91
CA LEU A 52 -11.90 0.83 -4.64
C LEU A 52 -11.53 0.64 -6.11
N ILE A 53 -11.92 -0.51 -6.68
CA ILE A 53 -11.75 -0.77 -8.11
C ILE A 53 -12.68 0.15 -8.90
N ASP A 54 -12.25 0.56 -10.09
CA ASP A 54 -12.85 1.57 -10.98
C ASP A 54 -12.78 3.02 -10.48
N TYR A 55 -12.07 3.26 -9.36
CA TYR A 55 -11.79 4.59 -8.85
C TYR A 55 -10.31 4.95 -9.01
N GLN A 56 -10.06 6.19 -9.41
CA GLN A 56 -8.72 6.77 -9.40
C GLN A 56 -8.49 7.58 -8.13
N PHE A 57 -7.49 7.18 -7.35
CA PHE A 57 -7.08 7.89 -6.14
C PHE A 57 -5.86 8.77 -6.44
N THR A 58 -5.80 9.91 -5.76
CA THR A 58 -4.64 10.81 -5.80
C THR A 58 -4.25 11.17 -4.39
N PHE A 59 -3.03 10.82 -4.00
CA PHE A 59 -2.43 11.13 -2.71
C PHE A 59 -1.39 12.22 -2.91
N SER A 60 -1.58 13.34 -2.22
CA SER A 60 -0.64 14.47 -2.22
C SER A 60 -0.02 14.57 -0.83
N LEU A 61 1.25 14.18 -0.72
CA LEU A 61 2.05 14.26 0.51
C LEU A 61 2.90 15.52 0.38
N SER A 62 2.37 16.64 0.87
CA SER A 62 2.99 17.96 0.71
C SER A 62 2.92 18.81 1.98
N LEU A 63 2.31 18.30 3.05
CA LEU A 63 2.25 18.98 4.33
C LEU A 63 3.54 18.73 5.11
N GLU A 64 3.92 19.62 6.02
CA GLU A 64 5.14 19.45 6.81
C GLU A 64 5.12 18.15 7.64
N ASP A 65 3.95 17.75 8.14
CA ASP A 65 3.78 16.48 8.86
C ASP A 65 4.04 15.24 8.00
N ASP A 66 4.02 15.37 6.67
CA ASP A 66 4.31 14.27 5.75
C ASP A 66 5.82 14.10 5.46
N LYS A 67 6.68 15.00 5.96
CA LYS A 67 8.11 15.05 5.58
C LYS A 67 8.92 13.79 5.90
N HIS A 68 8.45 13.01 6.87
CA HIS A 68 9.09 11.77 7.30
C HIS A 68 8.63 10.55 6.52
N TYR A 69 7.55 10.65 5.73
CA TYR A 69 7.08 9.51 4.95
C TYR A 69 7.98 9.24 3.75
N THR A 70 8.37 7.98 3.61
CA THR A 70 9.14 7.44 2.49
C THR A 70 8.43 6.26 1.82
N SER A 71 7.31 5.82 2.39
CA SER A 71 6.49 4.70 1.88
C SER A 71 4.99 4.94 2.10
N ILE A 72 4.19 4.31 1.24
CA ILE A 72 2.73 4.17 1.37
C ILE A 72 2.33 2.83 0.77
N ASN A 73 1.38 2.14 1.40
CA ASN A 73 0.90 0.84 0.95
C ASN A 73 -0.59 0.90 0.66
N PHE A 74 -0.99 0.19 -0.39
CA PHE A 74 -2.38 0.06 -0.81
C PHE A 74 -2.77 -1.40 -0.86
N MET A 75 -4.08 -1.65 -0.74
CA MET A 75 -4.65 -2.95 -1.04
C MET A 75 -5.91 -2.81 -1.89
N ALA A 76 -6.16 -3.78 -2.75
CA ALA A 76 -7.39 -3.88 -3.53
C ALA A 76 -7.88 -5.33 -3.51
N THR A 77 -9.15 -5.54 -3.14
CA THR A 77 -9.78 -6.87 -3.13
C THR A 77 -10.84 -6.87 -4.23
N PRO A 78 -10.63 -7.58 -5.34
CA PRO A 78 -11.60 -7.65 -6.41
C PRO A 78 -12.83 -8.46 -6.01
N GLU A 79 -14.02 -7.86 -6.16
CA GLU A 79 -15.30 -8.49 -5.80
C GLU A 79 -15.83 -9.43 -6.89
N GLU A 80 -15.48 -9.17 -8.15
CA GLU A 80 -15.90 -10.00 -9.28
C GLU A 80 -14.84 -11.06 -9.62
N SER A 81 -15.12 -12.30 -9.27
CA SER A 81 -14.38 -13.45 -9.81
C SER A 81 -14.76 -13.61 -11.29
N ASN A 82 -13.78 -13.53 -12.21
CA ASN A 82 -13.85 -13.78 -13.67
C ASN A 82 -13.50 -12.62 -14.62
N ARG A 83 -13.02 -11.49 -14.11
CA ARG A 83 -12.55 -10.39 -14.96
C ARG A 83 -11.07 -10.14 -14.76
N ASP A 84 -10.41 -9.72 -15.84
CA ASP A 84 -9.05 -9.24 -15.78
C ASP A 84 -9.03 -7.85 -15.13
N LEU A 85 -7.94 -7.54 -14.43
CA LEU A 85 -7.78 -6.30 -13.69
C LEU A 85 -6.60 -5.51 -14.24
N ASP A 86 -6.86 -4.31 -14.75
CA ASP A 86 -5.81 -3.37 -15.12
C ASP A 86 -5.39 -2.57 -13.88
N MET A 87 -4.09 -2.33 -13.74
CA MET A 87 -3.51 -1.52 -12.68
C MET A 87 -2.64 -0.43 -13.27
N PHE A 88 -2.79 0.78 -12.75
CA PHE A 88 -2.00 1.93 -13.13
C PHE A 88 -1.54 2.69 -11.89
N ILE A 89 -0.28 3.13 -11.93
CA ILE A 89 0.29 4.05 -10.96
C ILE A 89 1.16 5.09 -11.67
N ASN A 90 1.04 6.34 -11.25
CA ASN A 90 1.86 7.47 -11.70
C ASN A 90 2.29 8.31 -10.50
N THR A 91 3.56 8.68 -10.45
CA THR A 91 4.16 9.40 -9.34
C THR A 91 4.96 10.61 -9.84
N SER A 92 4.91 11.72 -9.09
CA SER A 92 5.67 12.93 -9.42
C SER A 92 7.18 12.80 -9.21
N LYS A 93 7.62 11.74 -8.53
CA LYS A 93 9.03 11.42 -8.22
C LYS A 93 9.31 9.95 -8.50
N ASN A 94 10.60 9.61 -8.60
CA ASN A 94 11.02 8.21 -8.70
C ASN A 94 10.67 7.47 -7.42
N VAL A 95 10.11 6.27 -7.57
CA VAL A 95 9.73 5.37 -6.48
C VAL A 95 10.20 3.95 -6.77
N ASN A 96 10.27 3.14 -5.73
CA ASN A 96 10.29 1.69 -5.85
C ASN A 96 8.85 1.17 -5.71
N LEU A 97 8.50 0.18 -6.53
CA LEU A 97 7.16 -0.40 -6.60
C LEU A 97 7.27 -1.92 -6.51
N ASN A 98 6.61 -2.49 -5.50
CA ASN A 98 6.35 -3.92 -5.43
C ASN A 98 4.84 -4.17 -5.47
N ILE A 99 4.42 -5.19 -6.21
CA ILE A 99 3.03 -5.65 -6.22
C ILE A 99 3.04 -7.13 -5.88
N THR A 100 2.22 -7.50 -4.90
CA THR A 100 2.01 -8.86 -4.46
C THR A 100 0.52 -9.19 -4.50
N TRP A 101 0.20 -10.46 -4.36
CA TRP A 101 -1.17 -10.90 -4.07
C TRP A 101 -1.15 -12.06 -3.07
N SER A 102 -2.27 -12.26 -2.37
CA SER A 102 -2.49 -13.44 -1.53
C SER A 102 -3.94 -13.94 -1.66
N SER A 103 -4.15 -15.23 -1.40
CA SER A 103 -5.48 -15.81 -1.19
C SER A 103 -5.80 -15.96 0.30
N GLY A 104 -7.08 -15.82 0.67
CA GLY A 104 -7.57 -16.05 2.03
C GLY A 104 -7.50 -14.82 2.95
N SER A 105 -7.24 -13.64 2.40
CA SER A 105 -7.22 -12.36 3.13
C SER A 105 -8.63 -11.77 3.22
N THR A 106 -9.37 -12.08 4.29
CA THR A 106 -10.59 -11.34 4.66
C THR A 106 -10.22 -10.06 5.41
N ALA A 107 -10.65 -8.90 4.89
CA ALA A 107 -10.67 -7.57 5.51
C ALA A 107 -9.86 -7.43 6.82
N GLY A 108 -8.53 -7.33 6.71
CA GLY A 108 -7.63 -7.04 7.85
C GLY A 108 -6.98 -8.24 8.55
N THR A 109 -7.25 -9.47 8.09
CA THR A 109 -6.53 -10.68 8.54
C THR A 109 -5.57 -11.17 7.45
N MET A 110 -4.27 -10.91 7.62
CA MET A 110 -3.22 -11.48 6.76
C MET A 110 -3.03 -12.95 7.15
N MET A 111 -3.72 -13.85 6.45
CA MET A 111 -3.68 -15.30 6.71
C MET A 111 -2.95 -16.09 5.61
N GLY A 112 -2.61 -15.45 4.49
CA GLY A 112 -1.93 -16.08 3.34
C GLY A 112 -0.52 -15.54 3.13
N GLU A 113 0.35 -16.35 2.53
CA GLU A 113 1.67 -15.94 2.06
C GLU A 113 1.52 -15.05 0.82
N GLU A 114 2.14 -13.87 0.83
CA GLU A 114 2.12 -12.96 -0.31
C GLU A 114 3.07 -13.44 -1.42
N VAL A 115 2.55 -13.50 -2.66
CA VAL A 115 3.32 -13.84 -3.84
C VAL A 115 3.69 -12.57 -4.62
N LEU A 116 4.99 -12.29 -4.74
CA LEU A 116 5.51 -11.15 -5.51
C LEU A 116 5.35 -11.36 -7.01
N ILE A 117 4.73 -10.39 -7.68
CA ILE A 117 4.48 -10.43 -9.13
C ILE A 117 5.06 -9.26 -9.90
N VAL A 118 5.33 -8.14 -9.22
CA VAL A 118 6.00 -6.99 -9.81
C VAL A 118 7.03 -6.47 -8.82
N SER A 119 8.23 -6.22 -9.31
CA SER A 119 9.30 -5.50 -8.61
C SER A 119 9.95 -4.54 -9.59
N LYS A 120 9.88 -3.25 -9.29
CA LYS A 120 10.46 -2.16 -10.09
C LYS A 120 11.11 -1.16 -9.15
N ALA A 121 12.23 -0.58 -9.58
CA ALA A 121 12.96 0.43 -8.82
C ALA A 121 13.14 1.69 -9.68
N GLN A 122 13.11 2.85 -9.03
CA GLN A 122 13.35 4.15 -9.65
C GLN A 122 12.43 4.47 -10.84
N ILE A 123 11.16 4.08 -10.76
CA ILE A 123 10.15 4.35 -11.79
C ILE A 123 9.27 5.55 -11.41
N ARG A 124 8.60 6.15 -12.40
CA ARG A 124 7.56 7.18 -12.18
C ARG A 124 6.17 6.74 -12.62
N GLU A 125 6.10 5.70 -13.44
CA GLU A 125 4.86 5.17 -13.94
C GLU A 125 4.95 3.66 -14.10
N TYR A 126 3.83 2.99 -13.91
CA TYR A 126 3.68 1.58 -14.20
C TYR A 126 2.23 1.29 -14.59
N LYS A 127 2.06 0.49 -15.63
CA LYS A 127 0.78 -0.02 -16.09
C LYS A 127 0.90 -1.51 -16.34
N SER A 128 -0.06 -2.29 -15.88
CA SER A 128 -0.10 -3.74 -16.09
C SER A 128 -1.53 -4.25 -16.13
N SER A 129 -1.68 -5.45 -16.67
CA SER A 129 -2.95 -6.19 -16.68
C SER A 129 -2.72 -7.52 -15.97
N PHE A 130 -3.57 -7.82 -15.00
CA PHE A 130 -3.54 -9.04 -14.21
C PHE A 130 -4.70 -9.92 -14.66
N SER A 131 -4.38 -10.99 -15.39
CA SER A 131 -5.38 -11.86 -15.98
C SER A 131 -5.94 -12.87 -14.97
N ASN A 132 -7.25 -13.09 -15.02
CA ASN A 132 -7.92 -14.06 -14.18
C ASN A 132 -7.31 -15.47 -14.27
N GLU A 133 -6.90 -15.89 -15.47
CA GLU A 133 -6.29 -17.22 -15.70
C GLU A 133 -4.95 -17.39 -14.97
N LYS A 134 -4.17 -16.31 -14.83
CA LYS A 134 -2.85 -16.36 -14.17
C LYS A 134 -2.95 -16.33 -12.65
N PHE A 135 -4.01 -15.73 -12.12
CA PHE A 135 -4.21 -15.49 -10.69
C PHE A 135 -5.33 -16.33 -10.07
N ASP A 136 -5.97 -17.20 -10.87
CA ASP A 136 -7.06 -18.10 -10.50
C ASP A 136 -8.08 -17.45 -9.55
N PHE A 137 -8.67 -16.31 -9.96
CA PHE A 137 -9.75 -15.68 -9.18
C PHE A 137 -10.98 -16.60 -9.06
N ARG A 138 -11.08 -17.62 -9.92
CA ARG A 138 -12.12 -18.67 -9.88
C ARG A 138 -11.94 -19.63 -8.71
N GLY A 139 -10.72 -20.09 -8.46
CA GLY A 139 -10.40 -21.01 -7.38
C GLY A 139 -10.31 -20.33 -6.00
N ASN A 140 -10.10 -19.01 -5.97
CA ASN A 140 -9.92 -18.25 -4.73
C ASN A 140 -10.76 -16.96 -4.74
N PRO A 141 -12.00 -16.95 -4.20
CA PRO A 141 -12.85 -15.76 -4.21
C PRO A 141 -12.34 -14.62 -3.32
N ASN A 142 -11.38 -14.89 -2.42
CA ASN A 142 -10.84 -13.93 -1.47
C ASN A 142 -9.38 -13.61 -1.79
N ILE A 143 -9.12 -13.05 -2.98
CA ILE A 143 -7.79 -12.57 -3.33
C ILE A 143 -7.65 -11.08 -3.05
N THR A 144 -6.48 -10.69 -2.55
CA THR A 144 -6.14 -9.28 -2.33
C THR A 144 -4.83 -8.98 -3.03
N PHE A 145 -4.81 -7.90 -3.81
CA PHE A 145 -3.57 -7.30 -4.31
C PHE A 145 -3.05 -6.31 -3.29
N TYR A 146 -1.73 -6.33 -3.05
CA TYR A 146 -1.04 -5.33 -2.26
C TYR A 146 -0.06 -4.57 -3.13
N VAL A 147 -0.02 -3.25 -2.97
CA VAL A 147 0.85 -2.35 -3.72
C VAL A 147 1.70 -1.59 -2.72
N TYR A 148 3.00 -1.81 -2.76
CA TYR A 148 3.98 -1.17 -1.91
C TYR A 148 4.73 -0.12 -2.72
N VAL A 149 4.56 1.15 -2.35
CA VAL A 149 5.28 2.27 -2.95
C VAL A 149 6.26 2.79 -1.92
N SER A 150 7.54 2.78 -2.24
CA SER A 150 8.61 3.12 -1.28
C SER A 150 9.74 3.91 -1.91
N ASN A 151 10.67 4.37 -1.08
CA ASN A 151 11.86 5.12 -1.48
C ASN A 151 11.55 6.42 -2.25
N PHE A 152 10.43 7.07 -1.92
CA PHE A 152 10.16 8.43 -2.37
C PHE A 152 10.62 9.44 -1.33
N THR A 153 10.78 10.69 -1.75
CA THR A 153 11.03 11.84 -0.86
C THR A 153 9.84 12.78 -0.88
N TRP A 154 9.54 13.40 0.27
CA TRP A 154 8.58 14.49 0.35
C TRP A 154 9.12 15.76 -0.37
N PRO A 155 8.26 16.61 -1.00
CA PRO A 155 6.85 16.35 -1.30
C PRO A 155 6.68 15.38 -2.48
N VAL A 156 5.60 14.60 -2.50
CA VAL A 156 5.28 13.66 -3.58
C VAL A 156 3.79 13.60 -3.87
N LYS A 157 3.42 13.43 -5.15
CA LYS A 157 2.07 13.13 -5.60
C LYS A 157 2.05 11.72 -6.20
N ILE A 158 1.09 10.90 -5.78
CA ILE A 158 0.92 9.51 -6.21
C ILE A 158 -0.52 9.33 -6.69
N GLN A 159 -0.69 8.92 -7.93
CA GLN A 159 -1.98 8.56 -8.51
C GLN A 159 -1.99 7.05 -8.74
N VAL A 160 -3.05 6.38 -8.28
CA VAL A 160 -3.15 4.92 -8.37
C VAL A 160 -4.60 4.52 -8.66
N CYS A 161 -4.79 3.52 -9.51
CA CYS A 161 -6.09 2.90 -9.74
C CYS A 161 -5.95 1.42 -10.10
N PHE A 162 -7.01 0.69 -9.79
CA PHE A 162 -7.32 -0.61 -10.37
C PHE A 162 -8.62 -0.45 -11.15
N LEU A 163 -8.70 -1.03 -12.35
CA LEU A 163 -9.85 -0.93 -13.25
C LEU A 163 -10.22 -2.33 -13.74
N TRP A 164 -11.50 -2.65 -13.78
CA TRP A 164 -11.93 -3.85 -14.49
C TRP A 164 -11.67 -3.69 -15.98
N ARG A 165 -11.09 -4.74 -16.58
CA ARG A 165 -10.92 -4.80 -18.03
C ARG A 165 -12.21 -5.33 -18.66
N ASN A 166 -12.79 -4.55 -19.56
CA ASN A 166 -13.95 -4.92 -20.38
C ASN A 166 -13.56 -5.85 -21.53
#